data_AF-A0AB35HFH6-F1
#
_entry.id   AF-A0AB35HFH6-F1
#
_cell.length_a   1.000
_cell.length_b   1.000
_cell.length_c   1.000
_cell.angle_alpha   90.00
_cell.angle_beta   90.00
_cell.angle_gamma   90.00
#
_symmetry.space_group_name_H-M   'P 1'
#
loop_
_entity.id
_entity.type
_entity.pdbx_description
1 polymer ?
#
loop_
_entity_poly.entity_id
_entity_poly.type
_entity_poly.pdbx_seq_one_letter_code
_entity_poly.pdbx_strand_id
1 'polypeptide(L)' 'KASEVKIGNGLDDGVFLGPVIREDNKKRTLGYIQKGVEEGARLVCDGRENVTDEGYFIGPTIFNNVTTNMTI' A
#
# COMPACT_ATOMS: atom_id res chain seq x y z
N LYS A 1 -5.54 4.73 -13.63
CA LYS A 1 -6.14 3.82 -12.61
C LYS A 1 -5.14 3.66 -11.46
N ALA A 2 -5.59 3.31 -10.25
CA ALA A 2 -4.66 3.16 -9.11
C ALA A 2 -3.54 2.14 -9.40
N SER A 3 -3.83 1.08 -10.14
CA SER A 3 -2.85 0.08 -10.60
C SER A 3 -1.81 0.57 -11.63
N GLU A 4 -1.99 1.77 -12.19
CA GLU A 4 -1.08 2.36 -13.20
C GLU A 4 -0.15 3.42 -12.58
N VAL A 5 -0.21 3.60 -11.26
CA VAL A 5 0.67 4.52 -10.54
C VAL A 5 2.11 4.04 -10.66
N LYS A 6 2.99 4.90 -11.21
CA LYS A 6 4.42 4.61 -11.30
C LYS A 6 5.07 4.78 -9.92
N ILE A 7 5.56 3.67 -9.39
CA ILE A 7 6.28 3.59 -8.11
C ILE A 7 7.79 3.61 -8.39
N GLY A 8 8.56 4.39 -7.64
CA GLY A 8 10.00 4.44 -7.84
C GLY A 8 10.72 5.51 -7.02
N ASN A 9 11.96 5.80 -7.39
CA ASN A 9 12.72 6.87 -6.74
C ASN A 9 12.07 8.23 -7.05
N GLY A 10 11.89 9.07 -6.04
CA GLY A 10 11.29 10.39 -6.21
C GLY A 10 12.10 11.37 -7.07
N LEU A 11 13.34 11.02 -7.40
CA LEU A 11 14.18 11.77 -8.34
C LEU A 11 13.96 11.38 -9.80
N ASP A 12 13.28 10.27 -10.08
CA ASP A 12 13.06 9.79 -11.44
C ASP A 12 11.81 10.42 -12.07
N ASP A 13 11.92 10.85 -13.33
CA ASP A 13 10.82 11.48 -14.03
C ASP A 13 9.59 10.57 -14.16
N GLY A 14 8.42 11.15 -13.89
CA GLY A 14 7.12 10.49 -13.95
C GLY A 14 6.84 9.53 -12.80
N VAL A 15 7.74 9.37 -11.82
CA VAL A 15 7.41 8.67 -10.57
C VAL A 15 6.39 9.47 -9.80
N PHE A 16 5.30 8.81 -9.40
CA PHE A 16 4.23 9.41 -8.63
C PHE A 16 4.26 8.99 -7.16
N LEU A 17 4.65 7.73 -6.89
CA LEU A 17 4.67 7.18 -5.54
C LEU A 17 6.09 6.75 -5.15
N GLY A 18 6.63 7.42 -4.13
CA GLY A 18 7.91 7.08 -3.51
C GLY A 18 7.78 6.07 -2.36
N PRO A 19 8.90 5.73 -1.69
CA PRO A 19 8.87 4.84 -0.54
C PRO A 19 8.28 5.53 0.69
N VAL A 20 7.82 4.74 1.66
CA VAL A 20 7.52 5.29 2.99
C VAL A 20 8.81 5.63 3.73
N ILE A 21 8.68 6.41 4.80
CA ILE A 21 9.83 7.03 5.47
C ILE A 21 10.81 6.05 6.13
N ARG A 22 10.32 4.93 6.68
CA ARG A 22 11.11 3.94 7.45
C ARG A 22 10.54 2.54 7.32
N GLU A 23 11.36 1.55 7.67
CA GLU A 23 10.96 0.13 7.72
C GLU A 23 9.75 -0.09 8.65
N ASP A 24 9.73 0.55 9.82
CA ASP A 24 8.63 0.43 10.78
C ASP A 24 7.30 0.92 10.21
N ASN A 25 7.34 1.98 9.39
CA ASN A 25 6.17 2.45 8.67
C ASN A 25 5.71 1.43 7.62
N LYS A 26 6.65 0.78 6.92
CA LYS A 26 6.33 -0.28 5.95
C LYS A 26 5.63 -1.44 6.67
N LYS A 27 6.25 -1.96 7.73
CA LYS A 27 5.71 -3.05 8.56
C LYS A 27 4.33 -2.70 9.13
N ARG A 28 4.15 -1.49 9.65
CA ARG A 28 2.87 -1.03 10.20
C ARG A 28 1.78 -0.99 9.13
N THR A 29 2.06 -0.42 7.96
CA THR A 29 1.09 -0.39 6.85
C THR A 29 0.75 -1.79 6.38
N LEU A 30 1.72 -2.69 6.23
CA LEU A 30 1.47 -4.10 5.91
C LEU A 30 0.56 -4.76 6.95
N GLY A 31 0.76 -4.45 8.24
CA GLY A 31 -0.08 -4.91 9.33
C GLY A 31 -1.53 -4.41 9.21
N TYR A 32 -1.76 -3.15 8.86
CA TYR A 32 -3.12 -2.63 8.61
C TYR A 32 -3.76 -3.26 7.38
N ILE A 33 -2.99 -3.51 6.32
CA ILE A 33 -3.51 -4.19 5.13
C ILE A 33 -4.00 -5.59 5.50
N GLN A 34 -3.17 -6.33 6.25
CA GLN A 34 -3.54 -7.65 6.75
C GLN A 34 -4.77 -7.60 7.66
N LYS A 35 -4.81 -6.65 8.60
CA LYS A 35 -5.94 -6.48 9.52
C LYS A 35 -7.25 -6.19 8.78
N GLY A 36 -7.22 -5.35 7.76
CA GLY A 36 -8.40 -5.08 6.93
C GLY A 36 -8.95 -6.33 6.25
N VAL A 37 -8.07 -7.18 5.72
CA VAL A 37 -8.45 -8.47 5.13
C VAL A 37 -9.07 -9.40 6.18
N GLU A 38 -8.49 -9.47 7.38
CA GLU A 38 -9.00 -10.28 8.50
C GLU A 38 -10.35 -9.78 9.01
N GLU A 39 -10.58 -8.47 8.99
CA GLU A 39 -11.87 -7.84 9.35
C GLU A 39 -12.94 -7.99 8.25
N GLY A 40 -12.60 -8.61 7.11
CA GLY A 40 -13.53 -8.92 6.02
C GLY A 40 -13.63 -7.83 4.95
N ALA A 41 -12.76 -6.82 4.98
CA ALA A 41 -12.69 -5.84 3.90
C ALA A 41 -12.18 -6.49 2.61
N ARG A 42 -12.76 -6.08 1.48
CA ARG A 42 -12.32 -6.57 0.17
C ARG A 42 -11.16 -5.73 -0.33
N LEU A 43 -10.01 -6.35 -0.55
CA LEU A 43 -8.91 -5.70 -1.25
C LEU A 43 -9.23 -5.59 -2.75
N VAL A 44 -9.30 -4.37 -3.28
CA VAL A 44 -9.51 -4.08 -4.71
C VAL A 44 -8.19 -3.77 -5.42
N CYS A 45 -7.23 -3.23 -4.68
CA CYS A 45 -5.87 -2.97 -5.15
C CYS A 45 -4.92 -3.34 -4.01
N ASP A 46 -4.02 -4.29 -4.23
CA ASP A 46 -3.05 -4.73 -3.23
C ASP A 46 -1.72 -4.00 -3.42
N GLY A 47 -1.42 -3.06 -2.53
CA GLY A 47 -0.15 -2.36 -2.52
C GLY A 47 1.04 -3.22 -2.06
N ARG A 48 0.82 -4.48 -1.71
CA ARG A 48 1.88 -5.45 -1.41
C ARG A 48 2.41 -6.13 -2.67
N GLU A 49 1.67 -6.06 -3.77
CA GLU A 49 2.05 -6.67 -5.04
C GLU A 49 2.90 -5.72 -5.89
N ASN A 50 3.78 -6.29 -6.72
CA ASN A 50 4.59 -5.57 -7.72
C ASN A 50 5.42 -4.40 -7.14
N VAL A 51 5.89 -4.54 -5.91
CA VAL A 51 6.73 -3.56 -5.22
C VAL A 51 8.17 -4.03 -5.19
N THR A 52 9.12 -3.11 -5.35
CA THR A 52 10.55 -3.43 -5.21
C THR A 52 10.91 -3.77 -3.77
N ASP A 53 11.83 -4.72 -3.60
CA ASP A 53 12.42 -5.09 -2.31
C ASP A 53 13.45 -4.06 -1.83
N GLU A 54 13.98 -3.24 -2.74
CA GLU A 54 14.94 -2.20 -2.41
C GLU A 54 14.24 -0.93 -1.93
N GLY A 55 14.30 -0.70 -0.62
CA GLY A 55 13.69 0.45 0.04
C GLY A 55 12.32 0.13 0.65
N TYR A 56 11.69 1.16 1.22
CA TYR A 56 10.47 0.99 2.00
C TYR A 56 9.21 1.21 1.15
N PHE A 57 9.13 0.58 -0.01
CA PHE A 57 8.02 0.79 -0.91
C PHE A 57 6.78 -0.01 -0.48
N ILE A 58 5.62 0.63 -0.68
CA ILE A 58 4.29 0.03 -0.66
C ILE A 58 3.51 0.68 -1.79
N GLY A 59 2.88 -0.12 -2.64
CA GLY A 59 2.03 0.36 -3.71
C GLY A 59 0.70 0.93 -3.23
N PRO A 60 -0.09 1.49 -4.16
CA PRO A 60 -1.43 1.98 -3.84
C PRO A 60 -2.30 0.83 -3.34
N THR A 61 -2.94 1.03 -2.18
CA THR A 61 -3.84 0.04 -1.58
C THR A 61 -5.25 0.60 -1.48
N ILE A 62 -6.23 -0.16 -1.98
CA ILE A 62 -7.63 0.25 -1.97
C ILE A 62 -8.46 -0.88 -1.38
N PHE A 63 -9.17 -0.57 -0.31
CA PHE A 63 -10.21 -1.41 0.26
C PHE A 63 -11.58 -1.02 -0.26
N ASN A 64 -12.46 -2.01 -0.36
CA ASN A 64 -13.87 -1.86 -0.61
C ASN A 64 -14.66 -2.67 0.43
N ASN A 65 -15.95 -2.38 0.58
CA ASN A 65 -16.83 -3.04 1.54
C ASN A 65 -16.36 -2.89 2.99
N VAL A 66 -15.75 -1.75 3.33
CA VAL A 66 -15.37 -1.42 4.71
C VAL A 66 -16.58 -1.00 5.54
N THR A 67 -16.48 -1.14 6.86
CA THR A 67 -17.52 -0.69 7.81
C THR A 67 -16.89 0.18 8.90
N THR A 68 -17.69 1.02 9.57
CA THR A 68 -17.20 1.93 10.63
C THR A 68 -16.69 1.22 11.89
N ASN A 69 -16.86 -0.10 11.98
CA ASN A 69 -16.37 -0.92 13.09
C ASN A 69 -15.00 -1.54 12.80
N MET A 70 -14.51 -1.43 11.56
CA MET A 70 -13.18 -1.88 11.18
C MET A 70 -12.13 -0.92 11.72
N THR A 71 -10.92 -1.41 11.89
CA THR A 71 -9.79 -0.58 12.35
C THR A 71 -9.29 0.35 11.23
N ILE A 72 -9.46 -0.07 9.98
CA ILE A 72 -9.07 0.66 8.77
C ILE A 72 -10.16 1.59 8.25
#